data_AF-A0A9D6DP36-F1
#
_entry.id   AF-A0A9D6DP36-F1
#
_cell.length_a   1.000
_cell.length_b   1.000
_cell.length_c   1.000
_cell.angle_alpha   90.00
_cell.angle_beta   90.00
_cell.angle_gamma   90.00
#
_symmetry.space_group_name_H-M   'P 1'
#
loop_
_entity.id
_entity.type
_entity.pdbx_description
1 polymer ?
#
loop_
_entity_poly.entity_id
_entity_poly.type
_entity_poly.pdbx_seq_one_letter_code
_entity_poly.pdbx_strand_id
1 'polypeptide(L)'
;DEKMRQAQYHLLELWQEIYGNGLRIFLPDTYGSEQFFAGAPDWLKNWTGQRQDSGDPKVEGERYCQWLKERGVDPTERLTIFSDGLDVEPMVEIGSCFEGRHQHAYGWGTLFTNDFAGCDPNNLNLRPFSMVCKVVAVHGRSCVKLSNNPGKATGPREEVERYLKVFGDKGRKNQTVVV
;
A
#
# COMPACT_ATOMS: atom_id res chain seq x y z
N ASP A 1 4.96 -19.03 -13.18
CA ASP A 1 4.83 -17.56 -13.26
C ASP A 1 3.39 -17.11 -13.26
N GLU A 2 2.52 -17.64 -14.13
CA GLU A 2 1.12 -17.21 -14.17
C GLU A 2 0.36 -17.45 -12.86
N LYS A 3 0.53 -18.64 -12.25
CA LYS A 3 -0.03 -18.91 -10.90
C LYS A 3 0.45 -17.92 -9.84
N MET A 4 1.68 -17.39 -9.94
CA MET A 4 2.17 -16.37 -9.00
C MET A 4 1.51 -15.02 -9.25
N ARG A 5 1.34 -14.62 -10.52
CA ARG A 5 0.62 -13.38 -10.88
C ARG A 5 -0.84 -13.42 -10.46
N GLN A 6 -1.49 -14.57 -10.57
CA GLN A 6 -2.88 -14.74 -10.15
C GLN A 6 -3.07 -14.86 -8.64
N ALA A 7 -2.02 -15.23 -7.89
CA ALA A 7 -2.12 -15.44 -6.43
C ALA A 7 -2.63 -14.19 -5.68
N GLN A 8 -2.25 -12.99 -6.11
CA GLN A 8 -2.69 -11.73 -5.50
C GLN A 8 -4.20 -11.48 -5.67
N TYR A 9 -4.78 -11.91 -6.79
CA TYR A 9 -6.22 -11.76 -7.04
C TYR A 9 -7.03 -12.91 -6.45
N HIS A 10 -6.48 -14.13 -6.47
CA HIS A 10 -7.11 -15.27 -5.80
C HIS A 10 -7.25 -15.04 -4.28
N LEU A 11 -6.27 -14.39 -3.66
CA LEU A 11 -6.39 -13.94 -2.27
C LEU A 11 -7.61 -13.02 -2.07
N LEU A 12 -7.84 -12.09 -3.00
CA LEU A 12 -8.96 -11.14 -2.93
C LEU A 12 -10.30 -11.86 -3.18
N GLU A 13 -10.35 -12.85 -4.07
CA GLU A 13 -11.52 -13.73 -4.26
C GLU A 13 -11.89 -14.46 -2.95
N LEU A 14 -10.91 -15.07 -2.28
CA LEU A 14 -11.15 -15.71 -0.98
C LEU A 14 -11.58 -14.70 0.09
N TRP A 15 -11.01 -13.49 0.06
CA TRP A 15 -11.37 -12.44 1.02
C TRP A 15 -12.83 -11.99 0.87
N GLN A 16 -13.33 -11.82 -0.36
CA GLN A 16 -14.72 -11.42 -0.59
C GLN A 16 -15.76 -12.52 -0.28
N GLU A 17 -15.35 -13.79 -0.26
CA GLU A 17 -16.19 -14.92 0.18
C GLU A 17 -16.40 -14.91 1.70
N ILE A 18 -15.38 -14.47 2.44
CA ILE A 18 -15.40 -14.47 3.91
C ILE A 18 -15.99 -13.16 4.46
N TYR A 19 -15.68 -12.03 3.82
CA TYR A 19 -15.98 -10.71 4.35
C TYR A 19 -16.94 -9.90 3.47
N GLY A 20 -17.84 -9.17 4.15
CA GLY A 20 -18.80 -8.27 3.51
C GLY A 20 -18.18 -7.00 2.92
N ASN A 21 -18.99 -6.22 2.21
CA ASN A 21 -18.55 -5.07 1.42
C ASN A 21 -17.68 -4.07 2.20
N GLY A 22 -18.00 -3.74 3.45
CA GLY A 22 -17.24 -2.76 4.24
C GLY A 22 -15.75 -3.11 4.48
N LEU A 23 -15.37 -4.39 4.31
CA LEU A 23 -13.98 -4.85 4.46
C LEU A 23 -13.30 -5.14 3.13
N ARG A 24 -13.93 -4.79 2.00
CA ARG A 24 -13.38 -4.96 0.65
C ARG A 24 -12.49 -3.77 0.30
N ILE A 25 -11.37 -3.68 1.00
CA ILE A 25 -10.27 -2.74 0.74
C ILE A 25 -9.04 -3.55 0.30
N PHE A 26 -8.61 -3.42 -0.95
CA PHE A 26 -7.47 -4.18 -1.47
C PHE A 26 -6.14 -3.42 -1.29
N LEU A 27 -5.04 -4.18 -1.27
CA LEU A 27 -3.68 -3.66 -1.07
C LEU A 27 -2.81 -3.97 -2.31
N PRO A 28 -2.61 -3.00 -3.23
CA PRO A 28 -2.02 -3.27 -4.54
C PRO A 28 -0.48 -3.37 -4.51
N ASP A 29 0.18 -2.88 -3.46
CA ASP A 29 1.63 -2.65 -3.46
C ASP A 29 2.48 -3.88 -3.09
N THR A 30 1.87 -5.01 -2.72
CA THR A 30 2.59 -6.21 -2.25
C THR A 30 3.71 -6.62 -3.22
N TYR A 31 3.39 -6.67 -4.51
CA TYR A 31 4.35 -6.94 -5.59
C TYR A 31 4.51 -5.75 -6.56
N GLY A 32 4.09 -4.56 -6.12
CA GLY A 32 4.07 -3.32 -6.92
C GLY A 32 2.68 -3.03 -7.52
N SER A 33 2.23 -1.79 -7.36
CA SER A 33 0.90 -1.35 -7.79
C SER A 33 0.73 -1.36 -9.31
N GLU A 34 1.79 -1.07 -10.07
CA GLU A 34 1.67 -0.92 -11.52
C GLU A 34 1.23 -2.21 -12.20
N GLN A 35 1.93 -3.31 -11.92
CA GLN A 35 1.53 -4.63 -12.41
C GLN A 35 0.18 -5.06 -11.82
N PHE A 36 -0.11 -4.70 -10.58
CA PHE A 36 -1.37 -5.05 -9.92
C PHE A 36 -2.56 -4.46 -10.68
N PHE A 37 -2.52 -3.16 -11.00
CA PHE A 37 -3.61 -2.51 -11.72
C PHE A 37 -3.69 -2.93 -13.19
N ALA A 38 -2.54 -3.22 -13.83
CA ALA A 38 -2.50 -3.72 -15.20
C ALA A 38 -3.13 -5.11 -15.35
N GLY A 39 -2.97 -5.98 -14.34
CA GLY A 39 -3.54 -7.33 -14.31
C GLY A 39 -4.88 -7.45 -13.58
N ALA A 40 -5.40 -6.37 -12.98
CA ALA A 40 -6.55 -6.44 -12.09
C ALA A 40 -7.83 -6.89 -12.82
N PRO A 41 -8.51 -7.94 -12.32
CA PRO A 41 -9.80 -8.38 -12.84
C PRO A 41 -10.87 -7.28 -12.77
N ASP A 42 -11.84 -7.31 -13.70
CA ASP A 42 -12.87 -6.26 -13.80
C ASP A 42 -13.75 -6.18 -12.55
N TRP A 43 -14.04 -7.31 -11.88
CA TRP A 43 -14.87 -7.33 -10.67
C TRP A 43 -14.30 -6.52 -9.51
N LEU A 44 -12.98 -6.27 -9.50
CA LEU A 44 -12.31 -5.53 -8.43
C LEU A 44 -12.76 -4.06 -8.38
N LYS A 45 -13.27 -3.50 -9.48
CA LYS A 45 -13.78 -2.11 -9.52
C LYS A 45 -15.01 -1.86 -8.64
N ASN A 46 -15.65 -2.96 -8.22
CA ASN A 46 -16.83 -2.95 -7.35
C ASN A 46 -16.45 -3.02 -5.86
N TRP A 47 -15.17 -3.17 -5.53
CA TRP A 47 -14.69 -3.10 -4.16
C TRP A 47 -14.80 -1.67 -3.62
N THR A 48 -14.92 -1.54 -2.31
CA THR A 48 -15.10 -0.25 -1.63
C THR A 48 -13.93 0.68 -1.87
N GLY A 49 -12.71 0.15 -1.96
CA GLY A 49 -11.53 0.99 -2.07
C GLY A 49 -10.20 0.26 -2.12
N GLN A 50 -9.14 1.05 -2.11
CA GLN A 50 -7.77 0.60 -1.94
C GLN A 50 -7.18 1.11 -0.62
N ARG A 51 -6.09 0.48 -0.19
CA ARG A 51 -5.17 1.03 0.81
C ARG A 51 -3.84 1.32 0.16
N GLN A 52 -3.30 2.51 0.39
CA GLN A 52 -1.96 2.90 -0.02
C GLN A 52 -1.01 2.75 1.18
N ASP A 53 0.03 1.94 0.99
CA ASP A 53 0.99 1.50 2.03
C ASP A 53 2.46 1.63 1.59
N SER A 54 2.70 2.04 0.34
CA SER A 54 4.02 2.45 -0.13
C SER A 54 3.96 3.23 -1.44
N GLY A 55 5.04 3.96 -1.74
CA GLY A 55 5.11 4.85 -2.90
C GLY A 55 4.57 6.24 -2.57
N ASP A 56 4.59 7.14 -3.55
CA ASP A 56 4.06 8.49 -3.40
C ASP A 56 2.52 8.44 -3.28
N PRO A 57 1.92 8.90 -2.17
CA PRO A 57 0.48 8.84 -1.95
C PRO A 57 -0.33 9.53 -3.05
N LYS A 58 0.13 10.67 -3.57
CA LYS A 58 -0.56 11.43 -4.62
C LYS A 58 -0.49 10.68 -5.96
N VAL A 59 0.65 10.09 -6.29
CA VAL A 59 0.79 9.28 -7.52
C VAL A 59 -0.09 8.03 -7.45
N GLU A 60 -0.08 7.33 -6.32
CA GLU A 60 -0.84 6.07 -6.17
C GLU A 60 -2.36 6.31 -6.03
N GLY A 61 -2.77 7.42 -5.41
CA GLY A 61 -4.16 7.86 -5.43
C GLY A 61 -4.65 8.22 -6.84
N GLU A 62 -3.83 8.94 -7.62
CA GLU A 62 -4.16 9.27 -9.01
C GLU A 62 -4.24 8.02 -9.89
N ARG A 63 -3.32 7.07 -9.70
CA ARG A 63 -3.33 5.78 -10.41
C ARG A 63 -4.67 5.05 -10.23
N TYR A 64 -5.19 5.01 -9.01
CA TYR A 64 -6.47 4.37 -8.73
C TYR A 64 -7.65 5.13 -9.33
N CYS A 65 -7.68 6.46 -9.19
CA CYS A 65 -8.68 7.30 -9.85
C CYS A 65 -8.75 7.06 -11.36
N GLN A 66 -7.58 7.00 -12.01
CA GLN A 66 -7.49 6.74 -13.44
C GLN A 66 -7.97 5.32 -13.79
N TRP A 67 -7.53 4.31 -13.03
CA TRP A 67 -7.93 2.91 -13.23
C TRP A 67 -9.45 2.69 -13.11
N LEU A 68 -10.11 3.42 -12.20
CA LEU A 68 -11.57 3.43 -12.04
C LEU A 68 -12.28 4.09 -13.23
N LYS A 69 -11.81 5.28 -13.64
CA LYS A 69 -12.37 6.01 -14.80
C LYS A 69 -12.29 5.18 -16.08
N GLU A 70 -11.17 4.51 -16.32
CA GLU A 70 -10.98 3.59 -17.45
C GLU A 70 -11.98 2.42 -17.46
N ARG A 71 -12.58 2.11 -16.30
CA ARG A 71 -13.57 1.05 -16.12
C ARG A 71 -15.00 1.57 -15.93
N GLY A 72 -15.22 2.86 -16.17
CA GLY A 72 -16.52 3.51 -16.08
C GLY A 72 -17.06 3.68 -14.66
N VAL A 73 -16.17 3.67 -13.65
CA VAL A 73 -16.54 3.89 -12.25
C VAL A 73 -16.19 5.30 -11.83
N ASP A 74 -17.13 5.99 -11.18
CA ASP A 74 -16.89 7.30 -10.58
C ASP A 74 -15.97 7.16 -9.35
N PRO A 75 -14.76 7.75 -9.36
CA PRO A 75 -13.85 7.67 -8.22
C PRO A 75 -14.39 8.36 -6.96
N THR A 76 -15.34 9.29 -7.06
CA THR A 76 -15.94 9.97 -5.90
C THR A 76 -16.72 9.02 -4.99
N GLU A 77 -17.10 7.85 -5.50
CA GLU A 77 -17.78 6.78 -4.76
C GLU A 77 -16.81 5.73 -4.18
N ARG A 78 -15.50 5.93 -4.31
CA ARG A 78 -14.48 4.96 -3.90
C ARG A 78 -13.54 5.55 -2.86
N LEU A 79 -13.07 4.69 -1.97
CA LEU A 79 -12.19 5.05 -0.86
C LEU A 79 -10.72 4.75 -1.17
N THR A 80 -9.83 5.68 -0.83
CA THR A 80 -8.40 5.39 -0.61
C THR A 80 -8.06 5.60 0.85
N ILE A 81 -7.52 4.58 1.50
CA ILE A 81 -6.94 4.72 2.84
C ILE A 81 -5.43 4.93 2.70
N PHE A 82 -4.96 6.13 3.03
CA PHE A 82 -3.53 6.45 3.04
C PHE A 82 -2.95 6.11 4.42
N SER A 83 -1.94 5.25 4.46
CA SER A 83 -1.46 4.67 5.73
C SER A 83 0.06 4.57 5.87
N ASP A 84 0.82 5.06 4.88
CA ASP A 84 2.27 4.94 4.89
C ASP A 84 2.96 6.07 5.67
N GLY A 85 3.05 5.91 7.00
CA GLY A 85 3.93 6.74 7.84
C GLY A 85 3.65 8.25 7.75
N LEU A 86 2.38 8.63 7.77
CA LEU A 86 1.95 10.02 7.59
C LEU A 86 1.93 10.83 8.90
N ASP A 87 1.98 12.15 8.70
CA ASP A 87 1.75 13.18 9.73
C ASP A 87 0.79 14.27 9.21
N VAL A 88 0.47 15.26 10.02
CA VAL A 88 -0.51 16.30 9.73
C VAL A 88 -0.26 17.00 8.38
N GLU A 89 0.95 17.49 8.13
CA GLU A 89 1.28 18.23 6.90
C GLU A 89 1.01 17.41 5.62
N PRO A 90 1.60 16.20 5.43
CA PRO A 90 1.32 15.41 4.23
C PRO A 90 -0.15 14.97 4.16
N MET A 91 -0.86 14.75 5.29
CA MET A 91 -2.29 14.46 5.26
C MET A 91 -3.11 15.63 4.70
N VAL A 92 -2.81 16.87 5.12
CA VAL A 92 -3.48 18.07 4.61
C VAL A 92 -3.21 18.22 3.10
N GLU A 93 -1.97 18.05 2.66
CA GLU A 93 -1.64 18.15 1.24
C GLU A 93 -2.34 17.09 0.37
N ILE A 94 -2.41 15.85 0.86
CA ILE A 94 -3.13 14.76 0.19
C ILE A 94 -4.63 15.09 0.14
N GLY A 95 -5.19 15.61 1.24
CA GLY A 95 -6.59 16.00 1.33
C GLY A 95 -6.95 17.06 0.29
N SER A 96 -6.16 18.13 0.21
CA SER A 96 -6.34 19.17 -0.82
C SER A 96 -6.16 18.64 -2.25
N CYS A 97 -5.29 17.66 -2.46
CA CYS A 97 -5.06 17.06 -3.79
C CYS A 97 -6.26 16.24 -4.29
N PHE A 98 -7.02 15.64 -3.38
CA PHE A 98 -8.11 14.70 -3.70
C PHE A 98 -9.50 15.17 -3.26
N GLU A 99 -9.62 16.39 -2.78
CA GLU A 99 -10.90 17.02 -2.44
C GLU A 99 -11.87 16.96 -3.63
N GLY A 100 -13.03 16.35 -3.42
CA GLY A 100 -14.05 16.14 -4.46
C GLY A 100 -13.67 15.17 -5.58
N ARG A 101 -12.53 14.47 -5.49
CA ARG A 101 -12.05 13.54 -6.53
C ARG A 101 -12.23 12.08 -6.15
N HIS A 102 -11.99 11.72 -4.90
CA HIS A 102 -12.35 10.43 -4.31
C HIS A 102 -12.40 10.53 -2.77
N GLN A 103 -13.09 9.59 -2.13
CA GLN A 103 -13.14 9.55 -0.66
C GLN A 103 -11.77 9.14 -0.14
N HIS A 104 -11.30 9.80 0.92
CA HIS A 104 -10.00 9.50 1.48
C HIS A 104 -10.07 9.45 3.00
N ALA A 105 -9.28 8.55 3.57
CA ALA A 105 -9.10 8.40 5.01
C ALA A 105 -7.62 8.17 5.32
N TYR A 106 -7.23 8.42 6.57
CA TYR A 106 -5.83 8.38 7.00
C TYR A 106 -5.65 7.40 8.16
N GLY A 107 -4.71 6.46 8.00
CA GLY A 107 -4.20 5.65 9.10
C GLY A 107 -3.06 6.38 9.80
N TRP A 108 -3.35 7.13 10.87
CA TRP A 108 -2.33 7.83 11.66
C TRP A 108 -1.82 6.96 12.81
N GLY A 109 -0.62 6.40 12.64
CA GLY A 109 -0.03 5.43 13.58
C GLY A 109 0.98 6.04 14.54
N THR A 110 2.27 5.88 14.21
CA THR A 110 3.40 6.20 15.09
C THR A 110 3.36 7.62 15.64
N LEU A 111 3.22 8.63 14.78
CA LEU A 111 3.27 10.04 15.20
C LEU A 111 2.02 10.48 15.98
N PHE A 112 0.90 9.76 15.84
CA PHE A 112 -0.27 10.01 16.68
C PHE A 112 -0.10 9.45 18.10
N THR A 113 0.55 8.30 18.22
CA THR A 113 0.57 7.51 19.46
C THR A 113 1.90 7.52 20.21
N ASN A 114 2.97 7.99 19.58
CA ASN A 114 4.34 7.90 20.10
C ASN A 114 5.23 9.07 19.64
N ASP A 115 4.69 10.26 19.40
CA ASP A 115 5.51 11.45 19.16
C ASP A 115 5.84 12.17 20.47
N PHE A 116 7.01 11.84 21.04
CA PHE A 116 7.56 12.48 22.24
C PHE A 116 8.84 13.27 21.96
N ALA A 117 9.13 13.53 20.68
CA ALA A 117 10.32 14.28 20.29
C ALA A 117 10.26 15.70 20.90
N GLY A 118 11.31 16.09 21.63
CA GLY A 118 11.37 17.39 22.29
C GLY A 118 10.51 17.52 23.57
N CYS A 119 9.85 16.46 24.02
CA CYS A 119 9.05 16.49 25.26
C CYS A 119 9.88 16.29 26.55
N ASP A 120 11.13 15.82 26.45
CA ASP A 120 11.99 15.61 27.60
C ASP A 120 12.80 16.87 27.96
N PRO A 121 12.77 17.33 29.24
CA PRO A 121 13.50 18.52 29.67
C PRO A 121 15.03 18.40 29.59
N ASN A 122 15.56 17.18 29.51
CA ASN A 122 16.99 16.91 29.38
C ASN A 122 17.42 16.69 27.92
N ASN A 123 16.53 16.90 26.95
CA ASN A 123 16.76 16.73 25.53
C ASN A 123 17.25 15.32 25.13
N LEU A 124 16.70 14.28 25.76
CA LEU A 124 17.05 12.87 25.50
C LEU A 124 16.60 12.34 24.13
N ASN A 125 16.05 13.18 23.24
CA ASN A 125 15.59 12.83 21.89
C ASN A 125 14.75 11.53 21.86
N LEU A 126 13.58 11.58 22.51
CA LEU A 126 12.61 10.47 22.62
C LEU A 126 11.87 10.20 21.30
N ARG A 127 12.62 9.87 20.25
CA ARG A 127 12.04 9.46 18.96
C ARG A 127 11.51 8.02 19.05
N PRO A 128 10.45 7.70 18.30
CA PRO A 128 10.00 6.31 18.14
C PRO A 128 11.14 5.39 17.70
N PHE A 129 11.15 4.16 18.20
CA PHE A 129 12.06 3.12 17.69
C PHE A 129 11.42 2.39 16.51
N SER A 130 12.23 2.00 15.52
CA SER A 130 11.79 1.13 14.42
C SER A 130 11.81 -0.33 14.86
N MET A 131 10.65 -0.99 14.83
CA MET A 131 10.58 -2.44 15.00
C MET A 131 9.49 -3.02 14.10
N VAL A 132 9.80 -4.15 13.46
CA VAL A 132 8.87 -4.85 12.56
C VAL A 132 8.88 -6.35 12.85
N CYS A 133 7.71 -6.97 12.76
CA CYS A 133 7.56 -8.42 12.73
C CYS A 133 6.90 -8.80 11.40
N LYS A 134 7.51 -9.71 10.64
CA LYS A 134 7.09 -10.04 9.27
C LYS A 134 6.99 -11.54 9.10
N VAL A 135 6.09 -11.98 8.22
CA VAL A 135 6.02 -13.37 7.78
C VAL A 135 7.26 -13.65 6.93
N VAL A 136 8.10 -14.59 7.37
CA VAL A 136 9.36 -14.93 6.68
C VAL A 136 9.26 -16.19 5.83
N ALA A 137 8.38 -17.14 6.19
CA ALA A 137 8.18 -18.37 5.45
C ALA A 137 6.79 -18.98 5.69
N VAL A 138 6.28 -19.67 4.67
CA VAL A 138 5.04 -20.46 4.70
C VAL A 138 5.32 -21.82 4.05
N HIS A 139 5.01 -22.91 4.75
CA HIS A 139 5.28 -24.29 4.28
C HIS A 139 6.73 -24.49 3.78
N GLY A 140 7.71 -23.94 4.50
CA GLY A 140 9.13 -24.04 4.15
C GLY A 140 9.58 -23.18 2.96
N ARG A 141 8.71 -22.34 2.39
CA ARG A 141 9.04 -21.40 1.30
C ARG A 141 9.11 -19.98 1.83
N SER A 142 10.13 -19.24 1.41
CA SER A 142 10.35 -17.85 1.82
C SER A 142 9.23 -16.93 1.31
N CYS A 143 8.81 -15.98 2.14
CA CYS A 143 7.87 -14.94 1.77
C CYS A 143 8.61 -13.70 1.25
N VAL A 144 7.97 -12.97 0.32
CA VAL A 144 8.52 -11.77 -0.30
C VAL A 144 7.46 -10.67 -0.32
N LYS A 145 7.86 -9.44 -0.01
CA LYS A 145 7.13 -8.20 -0.36
C LYS A 145 8.08 -7.34 -1.19
N LEU A 146 7.63 -6.87 -2.35
CA LEU A 146 8.42 -5.97 -3.20
C LEU A 146 8.17 -4.50 -2.87
N SER A 147 6.94 -4.10 -2.54
CA SER A 147 6.54 -2.69 -2.34
C SER A 147 6.70 -1.82 -3.60
N ASN A 148 6.09 -0.64 -3.61
CA ASN A 148 6.39 0.44 -4.55
C ASN A 148 7.72 1.15 -4.24
N ASN A 149 8.29 0.96 -3.05
CA ASN A 149 9.61 1.47 -2.69
C ASN A 149 10.61 0.30 -2.60
N PRO A 150 11.62 0.24 -3.49
CA PRO A 150 12.62 -0.82 -3.45
C PRO A 150 13.34 -0.95 -2.10
N GLY A 151 13.52 0.15 -1.36
CA GLY A 151 14.09 0.13 -0.01
C GLY A 151 13.23 -0.57 1.04
N LYS A 152 11.94 -0.83 0.74
CA LYS A 152 11.02 -1.57 1.62
C LYS A 152 10.84 -3.04 1.22
N ALA A 153 11.60 -3.54 0.25
CA ALA A 153 11.54 -4.94 -0.16
C ALA A 153 11.98 -5.87 0.99
N THR A 154 11.36 -7.05 1.09
CA THR A 154 11.64 -8.04 2.15
C THR A 154 11.66 -9.44 1.58
N GLY A 155 12.44 -10.31 2.21
CA GLY A 155 12.68 -11.69 1.78
C GLY A 155 14.15 -11.91 1.38
N PRO A 156 14.56 -13.16 1.15
CA PRO A 156 15.90 -13.47 0.64
C PRO A 156 16.15 -12.81 -0.71
N ARG A 157 17.38 -12.34 -0.94
CA ARG A 157 17.76 -11.61 -2.15
C ARG A 157 17.38 -12.36 -3.44
N GLU A 158 17.69 -13.64 -3.51
CA GLU A 158 17.41 -14.47 -4.70
C GLU A 158 15.90 -14.57 -4.99
N GLU A 159 15.08 -14.65 -3.96
CA GLU A 159 13.61 -14.67 -4.11
C GLU A 159 13.08 -13.29 -4.50
N VAL A 160 13.63 -12.20 -3.94
CA VAL A 160 13.28 -10.83 -4.39
C VAL A 160 13.59 -10.66 -5.87
N GLU A 161 14.79 -11.05 -6.31
CA GLU A 161 15.21 -10.99 -7.72
C GLU A 161 14.30 -11.86 -8.63
N ARG A 162 13.90 -13.04 -8.15
CA ARG A 162 12.95 -13.91 -8.85
C ARG A 162 11.57 -13.27 -8.97
N TYR A 163 11.04 -12.68 -7.90
CA TYR A 163 9.74 -12.01 -7.91
C TYR A 163 9.77 -10.79 -8.85
N LEU A 164 10.88 -10.04 -8.89
CA LEU A 164 11.05 -8.94 -9.85
C LEU A 164 11.03 -9.41 -11.31
N LYS A 165 11.56 -10.59 -11.62
CA LYS A 165 11.44 -11.17 -12.97
C LYS A 165 9.99 -11.51 -13.33
N VAL A 166 9.15 -11.87 -12.36
CA VAL A 166 7.74 -12.26 -12.58
C VAL A 166 6.80 -11.06 -12.67
N PHE A 167 7.00 -10.07 -11.79
CA PHE A 167 6.10 -8.93 -11.57
C PHE A 167 6.61 -7.64 -12.22
N GLY A 168 7.90 -7.57 -12.54
CA GLY A 168 8.56 -6.37 -13.06
C GLY A 168 8.92 -5.36 -11.97
N ASP A 169 9.52 -4.26 -12.40
CA ASP A 169 10.01 -3.16 -11.53
C ASP A 169 9.33 -1.81 -11.83
N LYS A 170 8.39 -1.80 -12.77
CA LYS A 170 7.78 -0.56 -13.27
C LYS A 170 6.99 0.13 -12.17
N GLY A 171 7.16 1.45 -12.07
CA GLY A 171 6.46 2.28 -11.08
C GLY A 171 7.10 2.27 -9.69
N ARG A 172 8.09 1.41 -9.43
CA ARG A 172 8.81 1.39 -8.15
C ARG A 172 9.84 2.52 -8.09
N LYS A 173 9.88 3.27 -7.00
CA LYS A 173 10.80 4.41 -6.81
C LYS A 173 11.37 4.42 -5.40
N ASN A 174 12.66 4.70 -5.29
CA ASN A 174 13.31 4.88 -3.98
C ASN A 174 12.73 6.11 -3.29
N GLN A 175 12.34 5.92 -2.05
CA GLN A 175 11.88 6.99 -1.16
C GLN A 175 12.49 6.77 0.22
N THR A 176 12.74 7.86 0.94
CA THR A 176 13.21 7.80 2.32
C THR A 176 12.19 7.02 3.16
N VAL A 177 12.64 5.99 3.85
CA VAL A 177 11.81 5.29 4.82
C VAL A 177 11.82 6.13 6.09
N VAL A 178 10.69 6.79 6.38
CA VAL A 178 10.49 7.45 7.66
C VAL A 178 10.39 6.37 8.72
N VAL A 179 11.24 6.48 9.73
CA VAL A 179 11.37 5.58 10.87
C VAL A 179 10.92 6.30 12.12
#